data_AF-A0A939AGS9-F1
#
_entry.id   AF-A0A939AGS9-F1
#
_cell.length_a   1.000
_cell.length_b   1.000
_cell.length_c   1.000
_cell.angle_alpha   90.00
_cell.angle_beta   90.00
_cell.angle_gamma   90.00
#
_symmetry.space_group_name_H-M   'P 1'
#
loop_
_entity.id
_entity.type
_entity.pdbx_description
1 polymer ?
#
loop_
_entity_poly.entity_id
_entity_poly.type
_entity_poly.pdbx_seq_one_letter_code
_entity_poly.pdbx_strand_id
1 'polypeptide(L)' 'MDVPLRIAFALLLGPLFIALGIYLARGRALPGQSRVLHVRLGAGSIAMGVLVVGAALIAP' A
#
# COMPACT_ATOMS: atom_id res chain seq x y z
N MET A 1 -11.28 -11.78 14.38
CA MET A 1 -11.22 -10.33 14.66
C MET A 1 -12.62 -9.78 14.50
N ASP A 2 -13.07 -8.90 15.36
CA ASP A 2 -14.42 -8.32 15.21
C ASP A 2 -14.48 -7.47 13.94
N VAL A 3 -15.63 -7.45 13.27
CA VAL A 3 -15.86 -6.68 12.04
C VAL A 3 -15.43 -5.21 12.17
N PRO A 4 -15.73 -4.49 13.27
CA PRO A 4 -15.29 -3.11 13.45
C PRO A 4 -13.75 -2.99 13.50
N LEU A 5 -13.08 -3.93 14.15
CA LEU A 5 -11.62 -3.93 14.29
C LEU A 5 -10.95 -4.19 12.94
N ARG A 6 -11.49 -5.12 12.13
CA ARG A 6 -11.01 -5.37 10.75
C ARG A 6 -11.06 -4.12 9.89
N ILE A 7 -12.21 -3.45 9.88
CA ILE A 7 -12.43 -2.25 9.08
C ILE A 7 -11.50 -1.12 9.55
N ALA A 8 -11.39 -0.91 10.86
CA ALA A 8 -10.48 0.09 11.42
C ALA A 8 -9.02 -0.18 11.02
N PHE A 9 -8.58 -1.44 11.07
CA PHE A 9 -7.22 -1.82 10.69
C PHE A 9 -6.96 -1.59 9.20
N ALA A 10 -7.94 -1.88 8.35
CA ALA A 10 -7.84 -1.66 6.90
C ALA A 10 -7.84 -0.17 6.52
N LEU A 11 -8.64 0.64 7.21
CA LEU A 11 -8.63 2.10 7.06
C LEU A 11 -7.31 2.73 7.54
N LEU A 12 -6.57 2.05 8.40
CA LEU A 12 -5.26 2.51 8.87
C LEU A 12 -4.14 2.05 7.91
N LEU A 13 -4.10 0.76 7.57
CA LEU A 13 -3.05 0.18 6.73
C LEU A 13 -3.17 0.56 5.25
N GLY A 14 -4.39 0.55 4.69
CA GLY A 14 -4.62 0.81 3.26
C GLY A 14 -4.03 2.15 2.81
N PRO A 15 -4.38 3.27 3.45
CA PRO A 15 -3.80 4.58 3.14
C PRO A 15 -2.28 4.64 3.35
N LEU A 16 -1.74 3.95 4.36
CA LEU A 16 -0.28 3.89 4.59
C LEU A 16 0.46 3.24 3.41
N PHE A 17 -0.04 2.12 2.90
CA PHE A 17 0.51 1.46 1.72
C PHE A 17 0.38 2.33 0.46
N ILE A 18 -0.75 3.00 0.27
CA ILE A 18 -0.94 3.92 -0.87
C ILE A 18 0.03 5.11 -0.77
N ALA A 19 0.15 5.73 0.40
CA ALA A 19 1.04 6.86 0.62
C ALA A 19 2.51 6.47 0.41
N LEU A 20 2.93 5.32 0.94
CA LEU A 20 4.25 4.76 0.70
C LEU A 20 4.49 4.52 -0.79
N GLY A 21 3.52 3.95 -1.49
CA GLY A 21 3.62 3.68 -2.90
C GLY A 21 3.75 4.96 -3.75
N ILE A 22 3.00 6.01 -3.43
CA ILE A 22 3.12 7.34 -4.06
C ILE A 22 4.51 7.93 -3.77
N TYR A 23 4.98 7.83 -2.53
CA TYR A 23 6.30 8.32 -2.13
C TYR A 23 7.42 7.63 -2.93
N LEU A 24 7.39 6.30 -3.05
CA LEU A 24 8.38 5.56 -3.84
C LEU A 24 8.26 5.89 -5.34
N ALA A 25 7.05 5.94 -5.89
CA ALA A 25 6.86 6.21 -7.32
C ALA A 25 7.31 7.63 -7.73
N ARG A 26 7.21 8.61 -6.82
CA ARG A 26 7.60 10.00 -7.06
C ARG A 26 8.97 10.39 -6.48
N GLY A 27 9.53 9.55 -5.63
CA GLY A 27 10.80 9.77 -4.95
C GLY A 27 12.01 9.61 -5.88
N ARG A 28 13.17 10.01 -5.37
CA ARG A 28 14.45 9.68 -6.02
C ARG A 28 14.79 8.23 -5.73
N ALA A 29 15.33 7.54 -6.73
CA ALA A 29 15.82 6.19 -6.54
C ALA A 29 16.94 6.18 -5.49
N LEU A 30 16.93 5.17 -4.62
CA LEU A 30 18.00 4.96 -3.64
C LEU A 30 19.33 4.68 -4.37
N PRO A 31 20.47 5.03 -3.75
CA PRO A 31 21.79 4.69 -4.29
C PRO A 31 21.88 3.18 -4.57
N GLY A 32 22.30 2.81 -5.78
CA GLY A 32 22.41 1.41 -6.20
C GLY A 32 21.12 0.77 -6.71
N GLN A 33 20.00 1.49 -6.80
CA GLN A 33 18.75 0.98 -7.38
C GLN A 33 18.36 1.75 -8.64
N SER A 34 17.79 1.04 -9.62
CA SER A 34 17.24 1.69 -10.82
C SER A 34 15.92 2.41 -10.50
N ARG A 35 15.68 3.53 -11.18
CA ARG A 35 14.40 4.26 -11.07
C ARG A 35 13.21 3.36 -11.41
N VAL A 36 13.37 2.45 -12.36
CA VAL A 36 12.33 1.50 -12.77
C VAL A 36 11.94 0.56 -11.63
N LEU A 37 12.92 0.01 -10.89
CA LEU A 37 12.64 -0.84 -9.74
C LEU A 37 11.87 -0.05 -8.66
N HIS A 38 12.28 1.18 -8.40
CA HIS A 38 11.67 2.03 -7.39
C HIS A 38 10.20 2.36 -7.71
N VAL A 39 9.91 2.67 -8.97
CA VAL A 39 8.53 2.91 -9.44
C VAL A 39 7.68 1.64 -9.38
N ARG A 40 8.25 0.48 -9.73
CA ARG A 40 7.55 -0.82 -9.62
C ARG A 40 7.21 -1.16 -8.17
N LEU A 41 8.15 -0.94 -7.24
CA LEU A 41 7.90 -1.09 -5.80
C LEU A 41 6.80 -0.14 -5.33
N GLY A 42 6.83 1.12 -5.79
CA GLY A 42 5.77 2.08 -5.51
C GLY A 42 4.39 1.62 -5.99
N ALA A 43 4.29 1.19 -7.25
CA ALA A 43 3.05 0.68 -7.82
C ALA A 43 2.53 -0.58 -7.08
N GLY A 44 3.44 -1.50 -6.72
CA GLY A 44 3.10 -2.69 -5.94
C GLY A 44 2.58 -2.34 -4.54
N SER A 45 3.16 -1.33 -3.89
CA SER A 45 2.70 -0.83 -2.59
C SER A 45 1.30 -0.22 -2.68
N ILE A 46 1.01 0.57 -3.73
CA ILE A 46 -0.36 1.09 -3.98
C ILE A 46 -1.35 -0.06 -4.17
N ALA A 47 -1.01 -1.03 -5.01
CA ALA A 47 -1.86 -2.20 -5.25
C ALA A 47 -2.15 -2.97 -3.95
N MET A 48 -1.14 -3.15 -3.09
CA MET A 48 -1.30 -3.79 -1.78
C MET A 48 -2.28 -3.01 -0.89
N GLY A 49 -2.17 -1.68 -0.85
CA GLY A 49 -3.10 -0.85 -0.07
C GLY A 49 -4.56 -1.01 -0.52
N VAL A 50 -4.80 -1.03 -1.84
CA VAL A 50 -6.14 -1.29 -2.40
C VAL A 50 -6.64 -2.69 -2.03
N LEU A 51 -5.78 -3.71 -2.11
CA LEU A 51 -6.13 -5.07 -1.75
C LEU A 51 -6.46 -5.21 -0.26
N VAL A 52 -5.72 -4.56 0.65
CA VAL A 52 -6.00 -4.57 2.09
C VAL A 52 -7.39 -3.98 2.39
N VAL A 53 -7.72 -2.84 1.77
CA VAL A 53 -9.04 -2.22 1.93
C VAL A 53 -10.14 -3.12 1.36
N GLY A 54 -9.94 -3.62 0.14
CA GLY A 54 -10.90 -4.52 -0.51
C GLY A 54 -11.14 -5.80 0.28
N ALA A 55 -10.06 -6.43 0.76
CA ALA A 55 -10.11 -7.65 1.56
C ALA A 55 -10.91 -7.47 2.85
N ALA A 56 -10.78 -6.33 3.52
CA ALA A 56 -11.51 -6.05 4.76
C ALA A 56 -13.02 -5.92 4.57
N LEU A 57 -13.46 -5.51 3.38
CA LEU A 57 -14.88 -5.39 3.02
C LEU A 57 -15.51 -6.73 2.65
N ILE A 58 -14.73 -7.67 2.10
CA ILE A 58 -15.22 -9.00 1.65
C ILE A 58 -14.96 -10.12 2.65
N ALA A 59 -14.05 -9.91 3.62
CA ALA A 59 -13.73 -10.91 4.60
C ALA A 59 -14.97 -11.22 5.46
N PRO A 60 -15.21 -12.50 5.80
CA PRO A 60 -16.32 -12.92 6.66
C PRO A 60 -16.12 -12.37 8.08
#